data_AF-A0A9D6EQ70-F1
#
_entry.id   AF-A0A9D6EQ70-F1
#
_cell.length_a   1.000
_cell.length_b   1.000
_cell.length_c   1.000
_cell.angle_alpha   90.00
_cell.angle_beta   90.00
_cell.angle_gamma   90.00
#
_symmetry.space_group_name_H-M   'P 1'
#
loop_
_entity.id
_entity.type
_entity.pdbx_description
1 polymer ?
#
loop_
_entity_poly.entity_id
_entity_poly.type
_entity_poly.pdbx_seq_one_letter_code
_entity_poly.pdbx_strand_id
1 'polypeptide(L)' 'MQTPQKLSTTLINELEVALQMIKAYGSIEIYVQDSKVTQITVRNIRKTRVDLIRESKKSVKRS' A
#
# COMPACT_ATOMS: atom_id res chain seq x y z
N MET A 1 -31.68 -1.16 2.88
CA MET A 1 -30.57 -2.04 3.30
C MET A 1 -29.70 -2.29 2.08
N GLN A 2 -28.44 -1.86 2.08
CA GLN A 2 -27.51 -2.22 1.00
C GLN A 2 -27.04 -3.65 1.26
N THR A 3 -27.38 -4.58 0.37
CA THR A 3 -26.84 -5.93 0.41
C THR A 3 -25.35 -5.89 0.07
N PRO A 4 -24.48 -6.67 0.75
CA PRO A 4 -23.08 -6.72 0.42
C PRO A 4 -22.93 -7.19 -1.02
N GLN A 5 -22.46 -6.30 -1.89
CA GLN A 5 -22.25 -6.61 -3.29
C GLN A 5 -21.03 -7.50 -3.40
N LYS A 6 -21.21 -8.70 -3.97
CA LYS A 6 -20.12 -9.65 -4.16
C LYS A 6 -19.09 -8.99 -5.09
N LEU A 7 -17.86 -8.83 -4.59
CA LEU A 7 -16.76 -8.31 -5.40
C LEU A 7 -16.52 -9.27 -6.58
N SER A 8 -16.32 -8.70 -7.78
CA SER A 8 -15.96 -9.52 -8.93
C SER A 8 -14.58 -10.14 -8.72
N THR A 9 -14.41 -11.37 -9.18
CA THR A 9 -13.12 -12.06 -9.12
C THR A 9 -12.03 -11.27 -9.86
N THR A 10 -12.42 -10.59 -10.96
CA THR A 10 -11.54 -9.70 -11.71
C THR A 10 -10.98 -8.57 -10.85
N LEU A 11 -11.84 -7.86 -10.11
CA LEU A 11 -11.39 -6.76 -9.25
C LEU A 11 -10.49 -7.26 -8.12
N ILE A 12 -10.78 -8.44 -7.55
CA ILE A 12 -9.91 -9.05 -6.54
C ILE A 12 -8.52 -9.33 -7.13
N ASN A 13 -8.44 -9.94 -8.32
CA ASN A 13 -7.16 -10.23 -8.96
C ASN A 13 -6.38 -8.94 -9.30
N GLU A 14 -7.06 -7.89 -9.75
CA GLU A 14 -6.43 -6.59 -10.00
C GLU A 14 -5.84 -5.97 -8.73
N LEU A 15 -6.56 -6.07 -7.60
CA LEU A 15 -6.07 -5.61 -6.31
C LEU A 15 -4.90 -6.46 -5.80
N GLU A 16 -4.92 -7.77 -5.99
CA GLU A 16 -3.81 -8.66 -5.65
C GLU A 16 -2.54 -8.29 -6.43
N VAL A 17 -2.65 -8.07 -7.74
CA VAL A 17 -1.53 -7.64 -8.58
C VAL A 17 -1.02 -6.27 -8.12
N ALA A 18 -1.92 -5.31 -7.85
CA ALA A 18 -1.54 -3.98 -7.38
C ALA A 18 -0.79 -4.01 -6.04
N LEU A 19 -1.19 -4.89 -5.12
CA LEU A 19 -0.51 -5.12 -3.84
C LEU A 19 0.89 -5.72 -4.04
N GLN A 20 1.03 -6.70 -4.92
CA GLN A 20 2.32 -7.34 -5.24
C GLN A 20 3.30 -6.38 -5.93
N MET A 21 2.82 -5.34 -6.61
CA MET A 21 3.66 -4.32 -7.23
C MET A 21 4.35 -3.39 -6.22
N ILE A 22 3.94 -3.41 -4.94
CA ILE A 22 4.59 -2.65 -3.87
C ILE A 22 5.79 -3.45 -3.36
N LYS A 23 7.00 -2.98 -3.70
CA LYS A 23 8.24 -3.72 -3.38
C LYS A 23 8.67 -3.62 -1.91
N ALA A 24 8.33 -2.52 -1.23
CA ALA A 24 8.71 -2.29 0.16
C ALA A 24 7.69 -1.40 0.87
N TYR A 25 7.69 -0.10 0.57
CA TYR A 25 6.70 0.84 1.07
C TYR A 25 5.93 1.42 -0.10
N GLY A 26 4.66 1.70 0.12
CA GLY A 26 3.81 2.27 -0.90
C GLY A 26 2.39 2.49 -0.44
N SER A 27 1.56 2.92 -1.38
CA SER A 27 0.12 3.02 -1.21
C SER A 27 -0.58 2.56 -2.49
N ILE A 28 -1.81 2.09 -2.31
CA ILE A 28 -2.76 1.88 -3.41
C ILE A 28 -3.87 2.91 -3.25
N GLU A 29 -4.21 3.58 -4.34
CA GLU A 29 -5.35 4.47 -4.42
C GLU A 29 -6.37 3.87 -5.39
N ILE A 30 -7.62 3.77 -4.95
CA ILE A 30 -8.72 3.21 -5.73
C ILE A 30 -9.70 4.33 -6.03
N TYR A 31 -9.96 4.55 -7.32
CA TYR A 31 -10.89 5.55 -7.80
C TYR A 31 -12.18 4.86 -8.24
N VAL A 32 -13.30 5.35 -7.72
CA VAL A 32 -14.64 4.80 -7.98
C VAL A 32 -15.51 5.89 -8.58
N GLN A 33 -16.15 5.57 -9.70
CA GLN A 33 -17.14 6.41 -10.36
C GLN A 33 -18.33 5.55 -10.78
N ASP A 34 -19.55 6.06 -10.65
CA ASP A 34 -20.78 5.34 -11.00
C ASP A 34 -20.86 3.95 -10.35
N SER A 35 -20.44 3.86 -9.09
CA SER A 35 -20.36 2.62 -8.29
C SER A 35 -19.45 1.53 -8.88
N LYS A 36 -18.51 1.90 -9.76
CA LYS A 36 -17.54 1.01 -10.39
C LYS A 36 -16.12 1.53 -10.18
N VAL A 37 -15.19 0.61 -9.92
CA VAL A 37 -13.76 0.96 -9.91
C VAL A 37 -13.35 1.32 -11.34
N THR A 38 -12.77 2.49 -11.50
CA THR A 38 -12.33 3.00 -12.81
C THR A 38 -10.82 3.09 -12.92
N GLN A 39 -10.12 3.22 -11.78
CA GLN A 39 -8.66 3.28 -11.76
C GLN A 39 -8.11 2.75 -10.44
N ILE A 40 -7.01 2.01 -10.53
CA ILE A 40 -6.17 1.61 -9.41
C ILE A 40 -4.77 2.20 -9.65
N THR A 41 -4.29 3.00 -8.71
CA THR A 41 -2.96 3.61 -8.78
C THR A 41 -2.07 3.00 -7.72
N VAL A 42 -0.88 2.54 -8.11
CA VAL A 42 0.13 2.02 -7.20
C VAL A 42 1.26 3.03 -7.06
N ARG A 43 1.49 3.51 -5.84
CA ARG A 43 2.60 4.43 -5.54
C ARG A 43 3.66 3.71 -4.74
N ASN A 44 4.83 3.48 -5.34
CA ASN A 44 6.00 2.95 -4.66
C ASN A 44 6.75 4.10 -3.94
N ILE A 45 7.00 3.93 -2.65
CA ILE A 45 7.65 4.92 -1.80
C ILE A 45 9.02 4.37 -1.37
N ARG A 46 10.09 5.09 -1.75
CA ARG A 46 11.43 4.82 -1.23
C ARG A 46 11.66 5.70 0.00
N LYS A 47 11.78 5.11 1.17
CA LYS A 47 12.25 5.83 2.37
C LYS A 47 13.74 6.13 2.19
N THR A 48 14.11 7.41 2.27
CA THR A 48 15.50 7.85 2.24
C THR A 48 15.92 8.22 3.66
N ARG A 49 16.95 7.54 4.19
CA ARG A 49 17.67 7.83 5.45
C ARG A 49 16.85 8.58 6.52
N VAL A 50 15.86 7.91 7.10
CA VAL A 50 15.28 8.31 8.40
C VAL A 50 15.72 7.34 9.51
N ASP A 51 16.24 6.17 9.14
CA ASP A 51 16.56 5.08 10.09
C ASP A 51 18.02 5.10 10.62
N LEU A 52 18.96 5.77 9.95
CA LEU A 52 20.37 5.83 10.40
C LEU A 52 20.57 6.59 11.73
N ILE A 53 19.59 7.41 12.14
CA ILE A 53 19.66 8.20 13.38
C ILE A 53 19.14 7.41 14.58
N ARG A 54 18.33 6.35 14.39
CA ARG A 54 17.70 5.61 15.50
C ARG A 54 18.54 4.45 16.03
N GLU A 55 19.37 3.81 15.21
CA GLU A 55 20.23 2.71 15.66
C GLU A 55 21.52 3.18 16.36
N SER A 56 22.06 4.33 15.95
CA SER A 56 23.30 4.91 16.51
C SER A 56 23.17 5.43 17.95
N LYS A 57 21.95 5.65 18.47
CA LYS A 57 21.72 6.12 19.86
C LYS A 57 21.55 5.00 20.89
N LYS A 58 21.36 3.74 20.47
CA LYS A 58 21.25 2.60 21.40
C LYS A 58 22.61 2.03 21.83
N SER A 59 23.64 2.15 21.00
CA SER A 59 24.99 1.63 21.28
C SER A 59 25.80 2.52 22.24
N VAL A 60 25.52 3.83 22.31
CA VAL A 60 26.29 4.76 23.19
C VAL A 60 25.83 4.72 24.66
N LYS A 61 24.66 4.15 24.97
CA LYS A 61 24.13 4.07 26.36
C LYS A 61 24.50 2.77 27.10
N ARG A 62 25.38 1.93 26.55
CA ARG A 62 25.83 0.67 27.17
C ARG A 62 27.36 0.57 27.28
N SER A 63 28.03 1.67 27.57
CA SER A 63 29.47 1.71 27.83
C SER A 63 29.75 2.53 29.08
#